data_AF-A0A931HDT5-F1
#
_entry.id   AF-A0A931HDT5-F1
#
_cell.length_a   1.000
_cell.length_b   1.000
_cell.length_c   1.000
_cell.angle_alpha   90.00
_cell.angle_beta   90.00
_cell.angle_gamma   90.00
#
_symmetry.space_group_name_H-M   'P 1'
#
loop_
_entity.id
_entity.type
_entity.pdbx_description
1 polymer ?
#
loop_
_entity_poly.entity_id
_entity_poly.type
_entity_poly.pdbx_seq_one_letter_code
_entity_poly.pdbx_strand_id
1 'polypeptide(L)'
;MTSPSRDPSTAKTLLRPTSGVIDGAIHRYPLRVYYEDTDAGGVVYHANYIRWFERARSDLLEVLGIDQRAALDSGEGLYTVAELAIRYLSPARLGDIVIVETAARDVGRVRCTLHQVAWRDGEKLAEATVKVGFISPEGRPRRQPEAWQRAFDAVVASAVPGTAPDQPHRFAAPGKAPGTEGQE
;
A
#
# COMPACT_ATOMS: atom_id res chain seq x y z
N MET A 1 -35.31 36.64 -19.87
CA MET A 1 -34.81 35.26 -19.89
C MET A 1 -33.68 35.16 -18.89
N THR A 2 -33.98 34.74 -17.66
CA THR A 2 -33.02 34.57 -16.57
C THR A 2 -32.34 33.20 -16.72
N SER A 3 -31.03 33.19 -16.93
CA SER A 3 -30.22 31.96 -16.89
C SER A 3 -30.38 31.27 -15.53
N PRO A 4 -30.49 29.94 -15.46
CA PRO A 4 -30.54 29.26 -14.18
C PRO A 4 -29.19 29.38 -13.49
N SER A 5 -29.21 29.98 -12.30
CA SER A 5 -28.13 29.94 -11.31
C SER A 5 -27.71 28.48 -11.09
N ARG A 6 -26.45 28.13 -11.41
CA ARG A 6 -25.86 26.87 -10.94
C ARG A 6 -25.57 27.04 -9.46
N ASP A 7 -26.39 26.41 -8.65
CA ASP A 7 -26.11 26.17 -7.24
C ASP A 7 -24.76 25.44 -7.10
N PRO A 8 -23.75 26.01 -6.41
CA PRO A 8 -22.46 25.36 -6.18
C PRO A 8 -22.54 24.17 -5.20
N SER A 9 -23.71 23.86 -4.65
CA SER A 9 -23.92 22.85 -3.61
C SER A 9 -24.01 21.39 -4.09
N THR A 10 -23.84 21.07 -5.38
CA THR A 10 -23.94 19.68 -5.89
C THR A 10 -22.64 19.18 -6.51
N ALA A 11 -21.52 19.30 -5.81
CA ALA A 11 -20.36 18.48 -6.11
C ALA A 11 -20.73 17.01 -5.78
N LYS A 12 -21.06 16.21 -6.80
CA LYS A 12 -21.20 14.76 -6.64
C LYS A 12 -19.94 14.23 -5.98
N THR A 13 -20.03 13.68 -4.77
CA THR A 13 -18.93 12.94 -4.15
C THR A 13 -18.58 11.79 -5.08
N LEU A 14 -17.47 11.92 -5.79
CA LEU A 14 -16.99 10.86 -6.68
C LEU A 14 -16.45 9.73 -5.80
N LEU A 15 -16.96 8.52 -6.02
CA LEU A 15 -16.38 7.32 -5.43
C LEU A 15 -14.93 7.19 -5.93
N ARG A 16 -14.00 7.07 -5.00
CA ARG A 16 -12.59 6.81 -5.29
C ARG A 16 -12.25 5.39 -4.83
N PRO A 17 -11.33 4.70 -5.54
CA PRO A 17 -10.73 3.49 -5.00
C PRO A 17 -10.14 3.75 -3.61
N THR A 18 -10.04 2.70 -2.80
CA THR A 18 -9.32 2.76 -1.54
C THR A 18 -7.89 3.23 -1.80
N SER A 19 -7.45 4.25 -1.08
CA SER A 19 -6.08 4.74 -1.11
C SER A 19 -5.54 4.87 0.31
N GLY A 20 -4.23 4.68 0.44
CA GLY A 20 -3.51 4.80 1.70
C GLY A 20 -3.18 6.25 2.05
N VAL A 21 -2.52 6.41 3.20
CA VAL A 21 -2.03 7.71 3.68
C VAL A 21 -0.59 7.59 4.15
N ILE A 22 0.18 8.65 4.02
CA ILE A 22 1.49 8.76 4.66
C ILE A 22 1.29 9.35 6.06
N ASP A 23 1.69 8.62 7.08
CA ASP A 23 1.77 9.06 8.47
C ASP A 23 3.23 9.03 8.94
N GLY A 24 3.81 10.21 9.18
CA GLY A 24 5.25 10.35 9.39
C GLY A 24 6.03 9.86 8.17
N ALA A 25 6.91 8.87 8.36
CA ALA A 25 7.70 8.25 7.30
C ALA A 25 7.16 6.89 6.84
N ILE A 26 5.89 6.58 7.13
CA ILE A 26 5.26 5.29 6.84
C ILE A 26 3.99 5.51 6.03
N HIS A 27 3.91 4.84 4.88
CA HIS A 27 2.66 4.73 4.14
C HIS A 27 1.80 3.59 4.68
N ARG A 28 0.52 3.83 4.91
CA ARG A 28 -0.44 2.86 5.44
C ARG A 28 -1.57 2.64 4.44
N TYR A 29 -1.71 1.40 4.00
CA TYR A 29 -2.73 0.96 3.05
C TYR A 29 -3.70 -0.04 3.71
N PRO A 30 -4.98 0.33 3.88
CA PRO A 30 -5.98 -0.56 4.46
C PRO A 30 -6.58 -1.51 3.43
N LEU A 31 -6.84 -2.76 3.83
CA LEU A 31 -7.62 -3.72 3.05
C LEU A 31 -8.45 -4.64 3.96
N ARG A 32 -9.40 -5.35 3.35
CA ARG A 32 -10.20 -6.38 4.00
C ARG A 32 -9.94 -7.72 3.31
N VAL A 33 -9.87 -8.77 4.12
CA VAL A 33 -9.75 -10.14 3.62
C VAL A 33 -11.10 -10.63 3.12
N TYR A 34 -11.15 -11.06 1.86
CA TYR A 34 -12.34 -11.64 1.24
C TYR A 34 -12.15 -13.13 0.95
N TYR A 35 -13.21 -13.79 0.47
CA TYR A 35 -13.20 -15.24 0.23
C TYR A 35 -12.08 -15.66 -0.74
N GLU A 36 -11.80 -14.86 -1.77
CA GLU A 36 -10.74 -15.12 -2.75
C GLU A 36 -9.32 -15.06 -2.15
N ASP A 37 -9.17 -14.48 -0.95
CA ASP A 37 -7.89 -14.44 -0.27
C ASP A 37 -7.59 -15.74 0.51
N THR A 38 -8.62 -16.56 0.79
CA THR A 38 -8.52 -17.72 1.69
C THR A 38 -8.25 -19.04 0.96
N ASP A 39 -7.63 -20.00 1.65
CA ASP A 39 -7.42 -21.37 1.16
C ASP A 39 -8.17 -22.43 1.99
N ALA A 40 -7.99 -23.70 1.61
CA ALA A 40 -8.62 -24.85 2.28
C ALA A 40 -8.24 -25.00 3.76
N GLY A 41 -7.18 -24.32 4.23
CA GLY A 41 -6.79 -24.25 5.63
C GLY A 41 -7.61 -23.27 6.47
N GLY A 42 -8.56 -22.53 5.86
CA GLY A 42 -9.41 -21.55 6.56
C GLY A 42 -8.67 -20.27 6.95
N VAL A 43 -7.52 -20.02 6.34
CA VAL A 43 -6.69 -18.82 6.51
C VAL A 43 -6.32 -18.24 5.15
N VAL A 44 -5.71 -17.06 5.16
CA VAL A 44 -5.24 -16.42 3.93
C VAL A 44 -4.11 -17.22 3.30
N TYR A 45 -4.25 -17.51 2.00
CA TYR A 45 -3.21 -18.16 1.21
C TYR A 45 -1.96 -17.30 1.17
N HIS A 46 -0.80 -17.88 1.50
CA HIS A 46 0.47 -17.15 1.66
C HIS A 46 0.82 -16.21 0.50
N ALA A 47 0.55 -16.60 -0.77
CA ALA A 47 0.84 -15.76 -1.92
C ALA A 47 -0.01 -14.47 -2.00
N ASN A 48 -1.17 -14.41 -1.33
CA ASN A 48 -2.02 -13.22 -1.30
C ASN A 48 -1.38 -12.07 -0.51
N TYR A 49 -0.50 -12.35 0.46
CA TYR A 49 0.30 -11.30 1.09
C TYR A 49 1.20 -10.56 0.08
N ILE A 50 1.74 -11.27 -0.93
CA ILE A 50 2.54 -10.64 -1.98
C ILE A 50 1.68 -9.68 -2.81
N ARG A 51 0.44 -10.06 -3.11
CA ARG A 51 -0.54 -9.19 -3.80
C ARG A 51 -0.87 -7.96 -2.97
N TRP A 52 -1.08 -8.13 -1.66
CA TRP A 52 -1.35 -7.01 -0.76
C TRP A 52 -0.17 -6.05 -0.67
N PHE A 53 1.05 -6.57 -0.54
CA PHE A 53 2.27 -5.78 -0.56
C PHE A 53 2.48 -5.06 -1.89
N GLU A 54 2.17 -5.69 -3.02
CA GLU A 54 2.19 -5.01 -4.32
C GLU A 54 1.18 -3.88 -4.41
N ARG A 55 -0.09 -4.12 -4.06
CA ARG A 55 -1.13 -3.09 -4.04
C ARG A 55 -0.73 -1.88 -3.20
N ALA A 56 -0.18 -2.12 -2.01
CA ALA A 56 0.30 -1.04 -1.14
C ALA A 56 1.48 -0.26 -1.77
N ARG A 57 2.40 -0.90 -2.49
CA ARG A 57 3.47 -0.18 -3.21
C ARG A 57 2.92 0.63 -4.38
N SER A 58 1.98 0.08 -5.14
CA SER A 58 1.36 0.78 -6.25
C SER A 58 0.56 1.99 -5.77
N ASP A 59 -0.19 1.85 -4.68
CA ASP A 59 -0.86 2.98 -4.02
C ASP A 59 0.13 4.00 -3.44
N LEU A 60 1.25 3.57 -2.85
CA LEU A 60 2.30 4.50 -2.41
C LEU A 60 2.79 5.37 -3.58
N LEU A 61 3.04 4.79 -4.76
CA LEU A 61 3.49 5.56 -5.91
C LEU A 61 2.44 6.58 -6.35
N GLU A 62 1.16 6.22 -6.35
CA GLU A 62 0.06 7.17 -6.61
C GLU A 62 0.06 8.32 -5.59
N VAL A 63 0.17 8.02 -4.30
CA VAL A 63 0.22 9.03 -3.22
C VAL A 63 1.43 9.95 -3.35
N LEU A 64 2.56 9.42 -3.87
CA LEU A 64 3.76 10.20 -4.17
C LEU A 64 3.69 10.99 -5.49
N GLY A 65 2.60 10.86 -6.25
CA GLY A 65 2.45 11.50 -7.57
C GLY A 65 3.34 10.88 -8.65
N ILE A 66 3.73 9.61 -8.48
CA ILE A 66 4.57 8.86 -9.41
C ILE A 66 3.68 8.07 -10.38
N ASP A 67 3.61 8.55 -11.62
CA ASP A 67 2.93 7.84 -12.71
C ASP A 67 3.91 6.94 -13.48
N GLN A 68 3.96 5.67 -13.09
CA GLN A 68 4.77 4.67 -13.79
C GLN A 68 4.28 4.38 -15.20
N ARG A 69 2.98 4.52 -15.47
CA ARG A 69 2.42 4.23 -16.79
C ARG A 69 2.87 5.29 -17.78
N ALA A 70 2.78 6.56 -17.41
CA ALA A 70 3.28 7.67 -18.22
C ALA A 70 4.81 7.58 -18.43
N ALA A 71 5.57 7.18 -17.42
CA ALA A 71 7.01 6.95 -17.56
C ALA A 71 7.32 5.82 -18.55
N LEU A 72 6.56 4.72 -18.54
CA LEU A 72 6.74 3.64 -19.50
C LEU A 72 6.35 4.08 -20.92
N ASP A 73 5.18 4.72 -21.08
CA ASP A 73 4.65 5.14 -22.38
C ASP A 73 5.52 6.21 -23.05
N SER A 74 6.21 7.06 -22.27
CA SER A 74 7.19 8.04 -22.77
C SER A 74 8.58 7.45 -23.05
N GLY A 75 8.78 6.15 -22.82
CA GLY A 75 10.07 5.47 -22.99
C GLY A 75 11.07 5.76 -21.88
N GLU A 76 10.65 6.41 -20.79
CA GLU A 76 11.50 6.65 -19.63
C GLU A 76 11.78 5.32 -18.91
N GLY A 77 10.77 4.58 -18.46
CA GLY A 77 10.99 3.28 -17.82
C GLY A 77 9.97 2.95 -16.74
N LEU A 78 10.26 1.90 -15.96
CA LEU A 78 9.41 1.45 -14.86
C LEU A 78 10.21 0.83 -13.72
N TYR A 79 9.60 0.67 -12.55
CA TYR A 79 10.14 -0.20 -11.52
C TYR A 79 9.80 -1.67 -11.78
N THR A 80 10.79 -2.53 -11.57
CA THR A 80 10.62 -3.99 -11.55
C THR A 80 11.12 -4.56 -10.22
N VAL A 81 10.50 -5.63 -9.74
CA VAL A 81 10.95 -6.33 -8.52
C VAL A 81 12.16 -7.20 -8.87
N ALA A 82 13.28 -6.97 -8.19
CA ALA A 82 14.51 -7.75 -8.35
C ALA A 82 14.67 -8.81 -7.25
N GLU A 83 14.17 -8.54 -6.04
CA GLU A 83 14.25 -9.47 -4.90
C GLU A 83 13.05 -9.26 -3.98
N LEU A 84 12.52 -10.37 -3.45
CA LEU A 84 11.49 -10.40 -2.43
C LEU A 84 11.89 -11.44 -1.37
N ALA A 85 12.04 -10.99 -0.12
CA ALA A 85 12.17 -11.86 1.04
C ALA A 85 10.99 -11.61 1.97
N ILE A 86 10.24 -12.66 2.33
CA ILE A 86 9.02 -12.56 3.14
C ILE A 86 9.07 -13.54 4.32
N ARG A 87 8.59 -13.10 5.48
CA ARG A 87 8.35 -13.93 6.66
C ARG A 87 6.85 -13.90 6.99
N TYR A 88 6.27 -15.06 7.21
CA TYR A 88 4.89 -15.23 7.68
C TYR A 88 4.93 -15.58 9.17
N LEU A 89 4.19 -14.82 9.97
CA LEU A 89 4.28 -14.85 11.44
C LEU A 89 2.95 -15.31 12.07
N SER A 90 1.85 -14.72 11.62
CA SER A 90 0.50 -15.05 12.11
C SER A 90 -0.51 -15.07 10.95
N PRO A 91 -1.51 -15.97 10.98
CA PRO A 91 -2.51 -16.07 9.92
C PRO A 91 -3.58 -14.98 10.05
N ALA A 92 -3.99 -14.41 8.91
CA ALA A 92 -5.24 -13.69 8.75
C ALA A 92 -6.37 -14.63 8.31
N ARG A 93 -7.61 -14.23 8.58
CA ARG A 93 -8.84 -14.97 8.28
C ARG A 93 -9.85 -14.09 7.55
N LEU A 94 -10.87 -14.74 6.98
CA LEU A 94 -11.97 -14.07 6.30
C LEU A 94 -12.56 -12.96 7.17
N GLY A 95 -12.70 -11.77 6.59
CA GLY A 95 -13.27 -10.60 7.26
C GLY A 95 -12.27 -9.76 8.06
N ASP A 96 -11.05 -10.25 8.30
CA ASP A 96 -10.01 -9.47 8.99
C ASP A 96 -9.75 -8.14 8.25
N ILE A 97 -9.49 -7.08 9.02
CA ILE A 97 -8.98 -5.81 8.51
C ILE A 97 -7.47 -5.84 8.62
N VAL A 98 -6.80 -5.62 7.50
CA VAL A 98 -5.35 -5.63 7.42
C VAL A 98 -4.87 -4.25 7.04
N ILE A 99 -3.86 -3.76 7.75
CA ILE A 99 -3.11 -2.56 7.38
C ILE A 99 -1.74 -3.01 6.87
N VAL A 100 -1.44 -2.69 5.63
CA VAL A 100 -0.10 -2.82 5.08
C VAL A 100 0.64 -1.52 5.29
N GLU A 101 1.73 -1.57 6.04
CA GLU A 101 2.67 -0.48 6.20
C GLU A 101 3.82 -0.63 5.21
N THR A 102 4.23 0.46 4.57
CA THR A 102 5.36 0.51 3.63
C THR A 102 6.29 1.66 4.01
N ALA A 103 7.58 1.36 4.18
CA ALA A 103 8.63 2.35 4.41
C ALA A 103 9.82 2.10 3.47
N ALA A 104 10.42 3.17 2.96
CA ALA A 104 11.68 3.11 2.22
C ALA A 104 12.86 3.02 3.19
N ARG A 105 13.72 2.03 2.97
CA ARG A 105 14.94 1.80 3.77
C ARG A 105 16.18 2.35 3.11
N ASP A 106 16.26 2.24 1.79
CA ASP A 106 17.35 2.75 0.97
C ASP A 106 16.79 3.17 -0.39
N VAL A 107 17.15 4.37 -0.84
CA VAL A 107 16.70 4.95 -2.11
C VAL A 107 17.93 5.41 -2.87
N GLY A 108 18.38 4.57 -3.80
CA GLY A 108 19.54 4.85 -4.63
C GLY A 108 19.12 5.33 -6.03
N ARG A 109 20.10 5.72 -6.85
CA ARG A 109 19.84 6.25 -8.20
C ARG A 109 19.22 5.24 -9.17
N VAL A 110 19.34 3.94 -8.93
CA VAL A 110 18.89 2.85 -9.83
C VAL A 110 17.95 1.86 -9.12
N ARG A 111 18.02 1.78 -7.79
CA ARG A 111 17.27 0.79 -7.01
C ARG A 111 16.74 1.39 -5.72
N CYS A 112 15.65 0.84 -5.22
CA CYS A 112 15.08 1.17 -3.92
C CYS A 112 14.88 -0.13 -3.13
N THR A 113 15.08 -0.07 -1.82
CA THR A 113 14.74 -1.15 -0.89
C THR A 113 13.59 -0.69 -0.01
N LEU A 114 12.49 -1.42 -0.05
CA LEU A 114 11.28 -1.16 0.73
C LEU A 114 11.13 -2.24 1.79
N HIS A 115 10.65 -1.85 2.97
CA HIS A 115 10.21 -2.77 4.01
C HIS A 115 8.70 -2.63 4.16
N GLN A 116 8.00 -3.75 4.16
CA GLN A 116 6.55 -3.81 4.25
C GLN A 116 6.11 -4.74 5.37
N VAL A 117 5.05 -4.36 6.08
CA VAL A 117 4.51 -5.14 7.19
C VAL A 117 2.99 -5.17 7.09
N ALA A 118 2.40 -6.36 7.16
CA ALA A 118 0.95 -6.54 7.27
C ALA A 118 0.57 -6.72 8.74
N TRP A 119 -0.38 -5.93 9.21
CA TRP A 119 -0.89 -5.94 10.59
C TRP A 119 -2.38 -6.22 10.63
N ARG A 120 -2.83 -6.93 11.66
CA ARG A 120 -4.25 -7.01 12.08
C ARG A 120 -4.34 -6.71 13.56
N ASP A 121 -5.10 -5.68 13.94
CA ASP A 121 -5.37 -5.34 15.34
C ASP A 121 -4.11 -5.27 16.24
N GLY A 122 -2.98 -4.86 15.65
CA GLY A 122 -1.70 -4.80 16.34
C GLY A 122 -0.83 -6.05 16.29
N GLU A 123 -1.34 -7.13 15.75
CA GLU A 123 -0.58 -8.36 15.53
C GLU A 123 0.06 -8.35 14.15
N LYS A 124 1.37 -8.64 14.11
CA LYS A 124 2.13 -8.72 12.87
C LYS A 124 1.81 -10.04 12.17
N LEU A 125 1.27 -9.96 10.95
CA LEU A 125 0.88 -11.12 10.16
C LEU A 125 2.02 -11.61 9.28
N ALA A 126 2.64 -10.68 8.55
CA ALA A 126 3.76 -10.96 7.66
C ALA A 126 4.61 -9.70 7.50
N GLU A 127 5.87 -9.88 7.13
CA GLU A 127 6.74 -8.78 6.74
C GLU A 127 7.60 -9.16 5.55
N ALA A 128 7.90 -8.18 4.70
CA ALA A 128 8.71 -8.37 3.52
C ALA A 128 9.74 -7.26 3.35
N THR A 129 10.90 -7.65 2.82
CA THR A 129 11.86 -6.73 2.21
C THR A 129 11.78 -6.90 0.71
N VAL A 130 11.54 -5.81 -0.01
CA VAL A 130 11.40 -5.78 -1.47
C VAL A 130 12.48 -4.89 -2.05
N LYS A 131 13.27 -5.41 -2.98
CA LYS A 131 14.21 -4.60 -3.77
C LYS A 131 13.61 -4.39 -5.14
N VAL A 132 13.45 -3.13 -5.52
CA VAL A 132 12.99 -2.72 -6.84
C VAL A 132 14.12 -2.04 -7.59
N GLY A 133 14.25 -2.36 -8.87
CA GLY A 133 15.16 -1.70 -9.79
C GLY A 133 14.38 -0.88 -10.80
N PHE A 134 14.88 0.29 -11.17
CA PHE A 134 14.33 1.06 -12.26
C PHE A 134 15.00 0.67 -13.58
N ILE A 135 14.20 0.28 -14.56
CA ILE A 135 14.67 -0.29 -15.82
C ILE A 135 14.14 0.50 -17.02
N SER A 136 14.91 0.52 -18.10
CA SER A 136 14.44 0.99 -19.40
C SER A 136 13.36 0.04 -19.96
N PRO A 137 12.59 0.46 -20.98
CA PRO A 137 11.65 -0.43 -21.68
C PRO A 137 12.29 -1.72 -22.21
N GLU A 138 13.59 -1.70 -22.52
CA GLU A 138 14.38 -2.86 -22.97
C GLU A 138 14.84 -3.77 -21.80
N GLY A 139 14.42 -3.48 -20.56
CA GLY A 139 14.74 -4.27 -19.39
C GLY A 139 16.13 -4.02 -18.80
N ARG A 140 16.84 -2.96 -19.22
CA ARG A 140 18.19 -2.65 -18.72
C ARG A 140 18.12 -1.69 -17.52
N PRO A 141 18.91 -1.90 -16.45
CA PRO A 141 18.94 -0.96 -15.33
C PRO A 141 19.29 0.46 -15.77
N ARG A 142 18.53 1.45 -15.29
CA ARG A 142 18.77 2.87 -15.58
C ARG A 142 18.52 3.74 -14.35
N ARG A 143 18.90 5.02 -14.44
CA ARG A 143 18.65 5.98 -13.37
C ARG A 143 17.16 6.31 -13.32
N GLN A 144 16.57 6.30 -12.13
CA GLN A 144 15.22 6.81 -11.91
C GLN A 144 15.19 8.34 -11.99
N PRO A 145 14.03 8.94 -12.33
CA PRO A 145 13.87 10.39 -12.35
C PRO A 145 14.27 11.00 -11.00
N GLU A 146 14.93 12.17 -11.01
CA GLU A 146 15.30 12.83 -9.76
C GLU A 146 14.07 13.24 -8.94
N ALA A 147 12.96 13.55 -9.60
CA ALA A 147 11.70 13.85 -8.93
C ALA A 147 11.17 12.66 -8.13
N TRP A 148 11.34 11.43 -8.63
CA TRP A 148 10.91 10.22 -7.92
C TRP A 148 11.79 9.96 -6.71
N GLN A 149 13.12 10.09 -6.85
CA GLN A 149 14.06 10.01 -5.72
C GLN A 149 13.66 10.96 -4.59
N ARG A 150 13.37 12.22 -4.92
CA ARG A 150 12.89 13.22 -3.94
C ARG A 150 11.53 12.88 -3.35
N ALA A 151 10.61 12.33 -4.14
CA ALA A 151 9.29 11.95 -3.63
C ALA A 151 9.38 10.86 -2.55
N PHE A 152 10.32 9.91 -2.69
CA PHE A 152 10.53 8.89 -1.67
C PHE A 152 10.99 9.44 -0.31
N ASP A 153 11.54 10.66 -0.23
CA ASP A 153 11.93 11.29 1.04
C ASP A 153 10.75 11.34 2.05
N ALA A 154 9.51 11.37 1.56
CA ALA A 154 8.30 11.33 2.39
C ALA A 154 8.11 10.01 3.16
N VAL A 155 8.78 8.93 2.74
CA VAL A 155 8.67 7.60 3.36
C VAL A 155 10.03 6.97 3.68
N VAL A 156 11.12 7.75 3.64
CA VAL A 156 12.43 7.28 4.11
C VAL A 156 12.40 7.27 5.63
N ALA A 157 12.29 6.06 6.20
CA ALA A 157 12.48 5.89 7.63
C ALA A 157 13.98 6.02 7.92
N SER A 158 14.40 7.14 8.51
CA SER A 158 15.76 7.30 9.03
C SER A 158 16.11 6.08 9.88
N ALA A 159 17.20 5.40 9.52
CA ALA A 159 17.58 4.12 10.08
C ALA A 159 17.56 4.15 11.62
N VAL A 160 16.63 3.40 12.22
CA VAL A 160 16.81 2.88 13.57
C VAL A 160 17.39 1.48 13.39
N PRO A 161 18.68 1.25 13.69
CA PRO A 161 19.19 -0.11 13.81
C PRO A 161 18.48 -0.78 14.99
N GLY A 162 17.65 -1.78 14.72
CA GLY A 162 17.21 -2.72 15.74
C GLY A 162 16.01 -2.33 16.61
N THR A 163 15.08 -1.49 16.14
CA THR A 163 13.80 -1.35 16.86
C THR A 163 12.64 -1.43 15.87
N ALA A 164 11.86 -2.51 15.99
CA ALA A 164 10.54 -2.56 15.39
C ALA A 164 9.71 -1.39 15.95
N PRO A 165 8.85 -0.72 15.15
CA PRO A 165 7.73 -0.03 15.74
C PRO A 165 6.83 -1.12 16.33
N ASP A 166 7.03 -1.45 17.60
CA ASP A 166 6.34 -2.53 18.31
C ASP A 166 5.02 -2.05 18.92
N GLN A 167 4.36 -1.10 18.26
CA GLN A 167 3.09 -0.56 18.74
C GLN A 167 1.99 -0.69 17.69
N PRO A 168 0.88 -1.38 18.03
CA PRO A 168 -0.33 -1.42 17.23
C PRO A 168 -0.83 -0.01 16.88
N HIS A 169 -1.17 0.21 15.61
CA HIS A 169 -2.01 1.33 15.22
C HIS A 169 -3.48 0.88 15.27
N ARG A 170 -4.22 1.40 16.25
CA ARG A 170 -5.67 1.18 16.37
C ARG A 170 -6.40 2.07 15.37
N PHE A 171 -6.94 1.49 14.30
CA PHE A 171 -8.04 2.12 13.58
C PHE A 171 -9.35 1.79 14.28
N ALA A 172 -10.25 2.76 14.40
CA ALA A 172 -11.58 2.52 14.91
C ALA A 172 -12.27 1.50 14.00
N ALA A 173 -12.71 0.36 14.55
CA ALA A 173 -13.54 -0.58 13.83
C ALA A 173 -14.77 0.15 13.28
N PRO A 174 -15.24 -0.14 12.06
CA PRO A 174 -16.54 0.38 11.62
C PRO A 174 -17.59 -0.03 12.64
N GLY A 175 -18.30 0.96 13.18
CA GLY A 175 -19.32 0.76 14.20
C GLY A 175 -20.25 -0.37 13.81
N LYS A 176 -20.52 -1.27 14.76
CA LYS A 176 -21.45 -2.39 14.60
C LYS A 176 -22.74 -1.84 13.97
N ALA A 177 -23.12 -2.37 12.80
CA ALA A 177 -24.42 -2.06 12.22
C ALA A 177 -25.50 -2.34 13.29
N PRO A 178 -26.51 -1.46 13.46
CA PRO A 178 -27.57 -1.71 14.43
C PRO A 178 -28.22 -3.05 14.07
N GLY A 179 -28.24 -3.96 15.05
CA GLY A 179 -28.83 -5.27 14.90
C GLY A 179 -30.29 -5.11 14.50
N THR A 180 -30.68 -5.78 13.41
CA THR A 180 -32.05 -6.16 13.17
C THR A 180 -32.45 -7.13 14.28
N GLU A 181 -33.03 -6.61 15.36
CA GLU A 181 -33.84 -7.41 16.25
C GLU A 181 -35.03 -7.93 15.45
N GLY A 182 -35.17 -9.26 15.44
CA GLY A 182 -36.32 -9.94 14.84
C GLY A 182 -37.59 -9.54 15.57
N GLN A 183 -38.60 -9.19 14.80
CA GLN A 183 -39.98 -9.20 15.27
C GLN A 183 -40.49 -10.64 15.07
N GLU A 184 -40.74 -11.31 16.21
CA GLU A 184 -41.77 -12.35 16.31
C GLU A 184 -43.16 -11.75 16.08
#